data_AF-A0A100WUY7-F1
#
_entry.id   AF-A0A100WUY7-F1
#
_cell.length_a   1.000
_cell.length_b   1.000
_cell.length_c   1.000
_cell.angle_alpha   90.00
_cell.angle_beta   90.00
_cell.angle_gamma   90.00
#
_symmetry.space_group_name_H-M   'P 1'
#
loop_
_entity.id
_entity.type
_entity.pdbx_description
1 polymer ?
#
loop_
_entity_poly.entity_id
_entity_poly.type
_entity_poly.pdbx_seq_one_letter_code
_entity_poly.pdbx_strand_id
1 'polypeptide(L)'
;MTLAVVLRDARPGELGTRLRRYESLRMERTGQVRRQARAAGRIYRSTELTPRAQAEQLRAILDSVAINTYDAERIAEDAALAA
;
A
#
# COMPACT_ATOMS: atom_id res chain seq x y z
N MET A 1 -12.78 -0.51 -4.69
CA MET A 1 -12.32 0.11 -5.95
C MET A 1 -11.30 -0.74 -6.69
N THR A 2 -10.07 -0.97 -6.20
CA THR A 2 -8.99 -1.69 -6.94
C THR A 2 -9.41 -2.99 -7.64
N LEU A 3 -10.11 -3.92 -6.98
CA LEU A 3 -10.57 -5.16 -7.62
C LEU A 3 -11.55 -4.90 -8.77
N ALA A 4 -12.52 -4.02 -8.55
CA ALA A 4 -13.53 -3.67 -9.55
C ALA A 4 -12.90 -2.98 -10.77
N VAL A 5 -11.87 -2.14 -10.55
CA VAL A 5 -11.12 -1.48 -11.62
C VAL A 5 -10.30 -2.48 -12.43
N VAL A 6 -9.55 -3.37 -11.76
CA VAL A 6 -8.74 -4.40 -12.45
C VAL A 6 -9.61 -5.36 -13.27
N LEU A 7 -10.80 -5.70 -12.79
CA LEU A 7 -11.72 -6.60 -13.47
C LEU A 7 -12.68 -5.90 -14.45
N ARG A 8 -12.61 -4.57 -14.57
CA ARG A 8 -13.44 -3.82 -15.50
C ARG A 8 -13.20 -4.33 -16.93
N ASP A 9 -14.28 -4.71 -17.60
CA ASP A 9 -14.28 -5.25 -18.97
C ASP A 9 -13.45 -6.52 -19.19
N ALA A 10 -13.14 -7.26 -18.12
CA ALA A 10 -12.38 -8.51 -18.22
C ALA A 10 -13.19 -9.60 -18.92
N ARG A 11 -12.58 -10.25 -19.92
CA ARG A 11 -13.15 -11.45 -20.54
C ARG A 11 -12.90 -12.68 -19.66
N PRO A 12 -13.71 -13.75 -19.78
CA PRO A 12 -13.51 -14.97 -18.98
C PRO A 12 -12.09 -15.55 -19.01
N GLY A 13 -11.42 -15.50 -20.17
CA GLY A 13 -10.02 -15.96 -20.31
C GLY A 13 -8.97 -15.07 -19.63
N GLU A 14 -9.32 -13.82 -19.31
CA GLU A 14 -8.41 -12.83 -18.70
C GLU A 14 -8.50 -12.83 -17.17
N LEU A 15 -9.58 -13.38 -16.61
CA LEU A 15 -9.89 -13.32 -15.17
C LEU A 15 -8.74 -13.84 -14.31
N GLY A 16 -8.15 -14.99 -14.66
CA GLY A 16 -7.05 -15.58 -13.89
C GLY A 16 -5.83 -14.65 -13.81
N THR A 17 -5.44 -14.04 -14.93
CA THR A 17 -4.29 -13.12 -14.97
C THR A 17 -4.59 -11.82 -14.22
N ARG A 18 -5.79 -11.26 -14.40
CA ARG A 18 -6.20 -10.02 -13.73
C ARG A 18 -6.34 -10.20 -12.21
N LEU A 19 -6.86 -11.34 -11.75
CA LEU A 19 -6.93 -11.66 -10.32
C LEU A 19 -5.55 -11.78 -9.68
N ARG A 20 -4.58 -12.40 -10.36
CA ARG A 20 -3.19 -12.46 -9.87
C ARG A 20 -2.57 -11.06 -9.75
N ARG A 21 -2.83 -10.17 -10.72
CA ARG A 21 -2.36 -8.77 -10.63
C ARG A 21 -2.98 -8.04 -9.45
N TYR A 22 -4.30 -8.18 -9.26
CA TYR A 22 -4.97 -7.62 -8.10
C TYR A 22 -4.36 -8.13 -6.78
N GLU A 23 -4.08 -9.43 -6.69
CA GLU A 23 -3.42 -10.02 -5.52
C GLU A 23 -2.04 -9.39 -5.29
N SER A 24 -1.20 -9.29 -6.32
CA SER A 24 0.13 -8.67 -6.20
C SER A 24 0.03 -7.22 -5.69
N LEU A 25 -0.85 -6.40 -6.27
CA LEU A 25 -1.07 -5.01 -5.84
C LEU A 25 -1.48 -4.94 -4.36
N ARG A 26 -2.38 -5.81 -3.92
CA ARG A 26 -2.86 -5.84 -2.53
C ARG A 26 -1.79 -6.34 -1.57
N MET A 27 -1.04 -7.36 -1.94
CA MET A 27 0.00 -7.94 -1.10
C MET A 27 1.15 -6.95 -0.91
N GLU A 28 1.57 -6.28 -1.99
CA GLU A 28 2.60 -5.25 -1.92
C GLU A 28 2.17 -4.10 -1.00
N ARG A 29 1.00 -3.53 -1.26
CA ARG A 29 0.50 -2.38 -0.49
C ARG A 29 0.29 -2.73 0.98
N THR A 30 -0.33 -3.88 1.27
CA THR A 30 -0.54 -4.35 2.64
C THR A 30 0.79 -4.64 3.33
N GLY A 31 1.75 -5.20 2.59
CA GLY A 31 3.10 -5.46 3.08
C GLY A 31 3.82 -4.19 3.49
N GLN A 32 3.77 -3.14 2.65
CA GLN A 32 4.32 -1.83 2.97
C GLN A 32 3.70 -1.25 4.26
N VAL A 33 2.37 -1.17 4.33
CA VAL A 33 1.66 -0.64 5.52
C VAL A 33 2.04 -1.43 6.78
N ARG A 34 2.08 -2.76 6.70
CA ARG A 34 2.46 -3.62 7.84
C ARG A 34 3.90 -3.39 8.30
N ARG A 35 4.86 -3.26 7.37
CA ARG A 35 6.26 -2.95 7.72
C ARG A 35 6.36 -1.62 8.44
N GLN A 36 5.65 -0.61 7.96
CA GLN A 36 5.64 0.74 8.54
C GLN A 36 4.95 0.79 9.91
N ALA A 37 3.82 0.08 10.08
CA ALA A 37 3.17 -0.06 11.38
C ALA A 37 4.10 -0.71 12.43
N ARG A 38 4.85 -1.75 12.04
CA ARG A 38 5.85 -2.38 12.93
C ARG A 38 7.01 -1.43 13.27
N ALA A 39 7.46 -0.62 12.31
CA ALA A 39 8.48 0.38 12.55
C ALA A 39 8.00 1.45 13.54
N ALA A 40 6.79 1.99 13.35
CA ALA A 40 6.18 2.93 14.28
C ALA A 40 6.05 2.33 15.68
N GLY A 41 5.61 1.07 15.80
CA GLY A 41 5.52 0.37 17.09
C GLY A 41 6.87 0.16 17.81
N ARG A 42 8.01 0.18 17.10
CA ARG A 42 9.35 0.21 17.73
C ARG A 42 9.68 1.60 18.24
N ILE A 43 9.38 2.63 17.45
CA ILE A 43 9.63 4.04 17.83
C ILE A 43 8.79 4.43 19.05
N TYR A 44 7.51 4.03 19.10
CA TYR A 44 6.63 4.30 20.25
C TYR A 44 7.16 3.73 21.57
N ARG A 45 7.88 2.60 21.52
CA ARG A 45 8.42 1.91 22.70
C ARG A 45 9.90 2.22 22.96
N SER A 46 10.53 3.07 22.16
CA SER A 46 11.92 3.43 22.36
C SER A 46 12.07 4.33 23.58
N THR A 47 13.03 4.00 24.44
CA THR A 47 13.44 4.80 25.60
C THR A 47 14.68 5.65 25.31
N GLU A 48 15.28 5.49 24.14
CA GLU A 48 16.53 6.14 23.73
C GLU A 48 16.29 7.43 22.94
N LEU A 49 15.08 7.60 22.40
CA LEU A 49 14.71 8.78 21.63
C LEU A 49 14.14 9.88 22.52
N THR A 50 14.55 11.11 22.24
CA THR A 50 13.84 12.28 22.78
C THR A 50 12.43 12.35 22.20
N PRO A 51 11.44 12.96 22.89
CA PRO A 51 10.08 13.10 22.37
C PRO A 51 10.03 13.78 21.00
N ARG A 52 10.91 14.76 20.75
CA ARG A 52 11.02 15.44 19.46
C ARG A 52 11.50 14.49 18.35
N ALA A 53 12.60 13.77 18.59
CA ALA A 53 13.14 12.82 17.62
C ALA A 53 12.12 11.70 17.32
N GLN A 54 11.39 11.26 18.34
CA GLN A 54 10.31 10.29 18.20
C GLN A 54 9.20 10.81 17.28
N ALA A 55 8.75 12.06 17.48
CA ALA A 55 7.72 12.69 16.65
C ALA A 55 8.16 12.86 15.18
N GLU A 56 9.42 13.28 14.96
CA GLU A 56 10.00 13.43 13.62
C GLU A 56 10.05 12.09 12.88
N GLN A 57 10.48 11.01 13.54
CA GLN A 57 10.51 9.68 12.92
C GLN A 57 9.11 9.11 12.63
N LEU A 58 8.14 9.33 13.53
CA LEU A 58 6.76 8.92 13.30
C LEU A 58 6.12 9.67 12.12
N ARG A 59 6.41 10.97 11.97
CA ARG A 59 5.97 11.76 10.81
C ARG A 59 6.56 11.19 9.51
N ALA A 60 7.86 10.89 9.49
CA ALA A 60 8.51 10.31 8.31
C ALA A 60 7.88 8.96 7.91
N ILE A 61 7.49 8.13 8.89
CA ILE A 61 6.76 6.89 8.61
C ILE A 61 5.41 7.18 7.96
N LEU A 62 4.62 8.09 8.53
CA LEU A 62 3.31 8.45 8.00
C LEU A 62 3.41 8.93 6.54
N ASP A 63 4.39 9.79 6.26
CA ASP A 63 4.64 10.33 4.93
C ASP A 63 5.04 9.22 3.94
N SER A 64 5.86 8.25 4.38
CA SER A 64 6.28 7.11 3.55
C SER A 64 5.14 6.16 3.16
N VAL A 65 4.08 6.10 3.97
CA VAL A 65 2.90 5.28 3.66
C VAL A 65 2.02 6.02 2.65
N ALA A 66 2.10 7.35 2.56
CA ALA A 66 1.30 8.16 1.65
C ALA A 66 -0.22 7.86 1.76
N ILE A 67 -0.74 7.64 2.98
CA ILE A 67 -2.13 7.19 3.19
C ILE A 67 -3.14 8.12 2.51
N ASN A 68 -2.91 9.43 2.60
CA ASN A 68 -3.85 10.45 2.10
C ASN A 68 -3.68 10.75 0.61
N THR A 69 -2.58 10.32 -0.01
CA THR A 69 -2.22 10.65 -1.40
C THR A 69 -2.14 9.42 -2.30
N TYR A 70 -2.24 8.22 -1.73
CA TYR A 70 -2.22 6.96 -2.48
C TYR A 70 -3.52 6.77 -3.26
N ASP A 71 -3.41 6.85 -4.59
CA ASP A 71 -4.49 6.67 -5.53
C ASP A 71 -4.60 5.19 -5.96
N ALA A 72 -5.44 4.45 -5.24
CA ALA A 72 -5.62 3.01 -5.44
C ALA A 72 -6.39 2.66 -6.73
N GLU A 73 -7.08 3.64 -7.32
CA GLU A 73 -7.83 3.48 -8.57
C GLU A 73 -6.90 3.65 -9.76
N ARG A 74 -6.13 4.75 -9.81
CA ARG A 74 -5.16 4.96 -10.90
C ARG A 74 -4.11 3.85 -11.01
N ILE A 75 -3.57 3.37 -9.89
CA ILE A 75 -2.65 2.22 -9.92
C ILE A 75 -3.33 0.94 -10.45
N ALA A 76 -4.62 0.77 -10.17
CA ALA A 76 -5.38 -0.35 -10.69
C ALA A 76 -5.66 -0.22 -12.19
N GLU A 77 -5.91 1.00 -12.68
CA GLU A 77 -6.05 1.30 -14.12
C GLU A 77 -4.76 1.01 -14.86
N ASP A 78 -3.62 1.50 -14.37
CA ASP A 78 -2.29 1.23 -14.95
C ASP A 78 -2.00 -0.28 -15.02
N ALA A 79 -2.32 -1.01 -13.96
CA ALA A 79 -2.13 -2.47 -13.90
C ALA A 79 -3.08 -3.24 -14.82
N ALA A 80 -4.28 -2.71 -15.07
CA ALA A 80 -5.26 -3.30 -15.99
C ALA A 80 -4.87 -3.09 -17.46
N LEU A 81 -4.31 -1.92 -17.80
CA LEU A 81 -3.84 -1.60 -19.17
C LEU A 81 -2.64 -2.44 -19.60
N ALA A 82 -1.84 -2.90 -18.66
CA ALA A 82 -0.68 -3.74 -18.95
C ALA A 82 -1.03 -5.24 -19.14
N ALA A 83 -2.32 -5.63 -19.09
CA ALA A 83 -2.79 -7.03 -19.01
C ALA A 83 -3.34 -7.55 -20.33
#